data_AF-A0AAE4BNV8-F1
#
_entry.id   AF-A0AAE4BNV8-F1
#
_cell.length_a   1.000
_cell.length_b   1.000
_cell.length_c   1.000
_cell.angle_alpha   90.00
_cell.angle_beta   90.00
_cell.angle_gamma   90.00
#
_symmetry.space_group_name_H-M   'P 1'
#
loop_
_entity.id
_entity.type
_entity.pdbx_description
1 polymer ?
#
loop_
_entity_poly.entity_id
_entity_poly.type
_entity_poly.pdbx_seq_one_letter_code
_entity_poly.pdbx_strand_id
1 'polypeptide(L)'
;MSIDAILFDLDGTLHDRAVTLRAWLAGHVRQFGLPDGYVARFLELEDHGYRPKAEVIPQLVQEFALPHDPRTLLDTYAGHVQHAVPMAHAHDVLRELRAGRAGGDRHERLGGPPADLRADLRPDRAH
;
A
#
# COMPACT_ATOMS: atom_id res chain seq x y z
N MET A 1 23.30 -9.05 11.58
CA MET A 1 22.67 -7.74 11.31
C MET A 1 21.21 -7.86 11.74
N SER A 2 20.73 -7.02 12.65
CA SER A 2 19.32 -6.99 13.08
C SER A 2 18.55 -5.97 12.24
N ILE A 3 17.28 -6.24 11.94
CA ILE A 3 16.38 -5.30 11.27
C ILE A 3 15.32 -4.87 12.27
N ASP A 4 15.32 -3.59 12.65
CA ASP A 4 14.42 -3.06 13.69
C ASP A 4 13.10 -2.54 13.09
N ALA A 5 13.17 -2.04 11.85
CA ALA A 5 12.03 -1.52 11.11
C ALA A 5 12.16 -1.78 9.60
N ILE A 6 11.00 -1.88 8.95
CA ILE A 6 10.86 -1.98 7.50
C ILE A 6 9.88 -0.90 7.09
N LEU A 7 10.26 -0.08 6.11
CA LEU A 7 9.39 0.90 5.48
C LEU A 7 9.09 0.42 4.06
N PHE A 8 7.80 0.39 3.71
CA PHE A 8 7.35 0.09 2.37
C PHE A 8 6.92 1.37 1.69
N ASP A 9 7.39 1.55 0.46
CA ASP A 9 6.68 2.38 -0.49
C ASP A 9 5.32 1.71 -0.86
N LEU A 10 4.39 2.49 -1.40
CA LEU A 10 3.07 1.98 -1.80
C LEU A 10 3.07 1.56 -3.26
N ASP A 11 3.23 2.53 -4.16
CA ASP A 11 3.01 2.34 -5.60
C ASP A 11 4.16 1.59 -6.24
N GLY A 12 3.87 0.46 -6.89
CA GLY A 12 4.93 -0.38 -7.44
C GLY A 12 5.58 -1.32 -6.41
N THR A 13 5.20 -1.23 -5.13
CA THR A 13 5.71 -2.09 -4.05
C THR A 13 4.61 -2.91 -3.38
N LEU A 14 3.60 -2.26 -2.82
CA LEU A 14 2.44 -2.93 -2.21
C LEU A 14 1.20 -2.87 -3.10
N HIS A 15 1.10 -1.85 -3.94
CA HIS A 15 0.00 -1.60 -4.87
C HIS A 15 0.47 -1.73 -6.31
N ASP A 16 -0.20 -2.58 -7.10
CA ASP A 16 -0.03 -2.67 -8.55
C ASP A 16 -0.77 -1.53 -9.23
N ARG A 17 -0.17 -0.34 -9.11
CA ARG A 17 -0.67 0.89 -9.70
C ARG A 17 -0.91 0.77 -11.20
N ALA A 18 -0.06 0.03 -11.92
CA ALA A 18 -0.15 -0.09 -13.36
C ALA A 18 -1.40 -0.86 -13.79
N VAL A 19 -1.72 -1.95 -13.10
CA VAL A 19 -2.97 -2.71 -13.32
C VAL A 19 -4.19 -1.87 -12.92
N THR A 20 -4.15 -1.22 -11.76
CA THR A 20 -5.23 -0.35 -11.29
C THR A 20 -5.55 0.78 -12.26
N LEU A 21 -4.52 1.46 -12.76
CA LEU A 21 -4.70 2.55 -13.70
C LEU A 21 -5.27 2.08 -15.04
N ARG A 22 -4.83 0.91 -15.54
CA ARG A 22 -5.39 0.31 -16.76
C ARG A 22 -6.87 -0.07 -16.60
N ALA A 23 -7.25 -0.61 -15.44
CA ALA A 23 -8.63 -0.96 -15.16
C ALA A 23 -9.54 0.28 -15.14
N TRP A 24 -9.09 1.37 -14.49
CA TRP A 24 -9.80 2.65 -14.51
C TRP A 24 -9.89 3.24 -15.92
N LEU A 25 -8.78 3.26 -16.67
CA LEU A 25 -8.74 3.79 -18.04
C LEU A 25 -9.73 3.08 -18.97
N ALA A 26 -9.91 1.76 -18.84
CA ALA A 26 -10.89 1.03 -19.62
C ALA A 26 -12.34 1.51 -19.38
N GLY A 27 -12.69 1.85 -18.14
CA GLY A 27 -13.97 2.48 -17.82
C GLY A 27 -14.06 3.91 -18.36
N HIS A 28 -13.01 4.69 -18.15
CA HIS A 28 -12.91 6.09 -18.58
C HIS A 28 -13.09 6.26 -20.10
N VAL A 29 -12.39 5.43 -20.89
CA VAL A 29 -12.50 5.42 -22.36
C VAL A 29 -13.93 5.13 -22.80
N ARG A 30 -14.60 4.13 -22.21
CA ARG A 30 -15.98 3.79 -22.55
C ARG A 30 -16.95 4.90 -22.17
N GLN A 31 -16.77 5.51 -21.00
CA GLN A 31 -17.65 6.56 -20.49
C GLN A 31 -17.65 7.80 -21.40
N PHE A 32 -16.48 8.19 -21.91
CA PHE A 32 -16.33 9.43 -22.69
C PHE A 32 -16.18 9.20 -24.20
N GLY A 33 -16.20 7.95 -24.67
CA GLY A 33 -16.01 7.63 -26.09
C GLY A 33 -14.65 8.10 -26.61
N LEU A 34 -13.58 7.86 -25.85
CA LEU A 34 -12.24 8.35 -26.17
C LEU A 34 -11.62 7.57 -27.34
N PRO A 35 -10.82 8.23 -28.19
CA PRO A 35 -10.27 7.63 -29.39
C PRO A 35 -9.20 6.56 -29.11
N ASP A 36 -8.93 5.74 -30.12
CA ASP A 36 -7.82 4.79 -30.10
C ASP A 36 -6.49 5.51 -29.84
N GLY A 37 -5.59 4.85 -29.11
CA GLY A 37 -4.30 5.42 -28.71
C GLY A 37 -4.34 6.31 -27.48
N TYR A 38 -5.52 6.78 -27.02
CA TYR A 38 -5.64 7.59 -25.80
C TYR A 38 -4.98 6.93 -24.58
N VAL A 39 -5.25 5.64 -24.36
CA VAL A 39 -4.70 4.89 -23.22
C VAL A 39 -3.18 4.82 -23.26
N ALA A 40 -2.62 4.49 -24.42
CA ALA A 40 -1.16 4.39 -24.58
C ALA A 40 -0.49 5.75 -24.33
N ARG A 41 -1.07 6.81 -24.90
CA ARG A 41 -0.55 8.17 -24.74
C ARG A 41 -0.70 8.69 -23.31
N PHE A 42 -1.81 8.37 -22.64
CA PHE A 42 -1.99 8.68 -21.22
C PHE A 42 -0.88 8.05 -20.39
N LEU A 43 -0.62 6.75 -20.57
CA LEU A 43 0.40 6.03 -19.78
C LEU A 43 1.82 6.56 -20.04
N GLU A 44 2.12 7.01 -21.25
CA GLU A 44 3.39 7.66 -21.57
C GLU A 44 3.53 9.01 -20.84
N LEU A 45 2.51 9.88 -20.95
CA LEU A 45 2.55 11.22 -20.35
C LEU A 45 2.51 11.20 -18.83
N GLU A 46 1.81 10.23 -18.25
CA GLU A 46 1.62 10.15 -16.82
C GLU A 46 2.89 9.72 -16.06
N ASP A 47 3.89 9.23 -16.80
CA ASP A 47 5.26 8.95 -16.36
C ASP A 47 5.30 8.15 -15.06
N HIS A 48 4.67 6.98 -15.08
CA HIS A 48 4.59 6.09 -13.91
C HIS A 48 4.02 6.73 -12.62
N GLY A 49 3.32 7.86 -12.73
CA GLY A 49 2.76 8.61 -11.61
C GLY A 49 3.53 9.89 -11.27
N TYR A 50 4.68 10.15 -11.90
CA TYR A 50 5.49 11.35 -11.64
C TYR A 50 4.88 12.62 -12.23
N ARG A 51 4.02 12.52 -13.25
CA ARG A 51 3.33 13.69 -13.81
C ARG A 51 1.90 13.86 -13.24
N PRO A 52 1.55 15.07 -12.73
CA PRO A 52 0.20 15.37 -12.27
C PRO A 52 -0.86 15.22 -13.37
N LYS A 53 -2.02 14.67 -13.02
CA LYS A 53 -3.12 14.47 -14.00
C LYS A 53 -3.77 15.77 -14.47
N ALA A 54 -3.65 16.82 -13.66
CA ALA A 54 -4.01 18.18 -14.06
C ALA A 54 -3.13 18.74 -15.19
N GLU A 55 -1.97 18.14 -15.47
CA GLU A 55 -1.11 18.49 -16.62
C GLU A 55 -1.31 17.51 -17.78
N VAL A 56 -1.42 16.21 -17.48
CA VAL A 56 -1.59 15.15 -18.48
C VAL A 56 -2.90 15.28 -19.25
N ILE A 57 -4.02 15.48 -18.55
CA ILE A 57 -5.35 15.44 -19.18
C ILE A 57 -5.59 16.62 -20.13
N PRO A 58 -5.27 17.89 -19.79
CA PRO A 58 -5.38 18.98 -20.75
C PRO A 58 -4.53 18.78 -22.01
N GLN A 59 -3.32 18.22 -21.86
CA GLN A 59 -2.47 17.89 -23.00
C GLN A 59 -3.14 16.85 -23.90
N LEU A 60 -3.73 15.78 -23.34
CA LEU A 60 -4.48 14.78 -24.12
C LEU A 60 -5.69 15.37 -24.83
N VAL A 61 -6.43 16.27 -24.17
CA VAL A 61 -7.57 16.97 -24.80
C VAL A 61 -7.12 17.76 -26.02
N GLN A 62 -5.97 18.44 -25.92
CA GLN A 62 -5.39 19.17 -27.05
C GLN A 62 -4.89 18.24 -28.16
N GLU A 63 -4.10 17.22 -27.82
CA GLU A 63 -3.49 16.30 -28.79
C GLU A 63 -4.54 15.52 -29.60
N PHE A 64 -5.64 15.11 -28.97
CA PHE A 64 -6.71 14.34 -29.62
C PHE A 64 -7.91 15.20 -30.05
N ALA A 65 -7.85 16.52 -29.87
CA ALA A 65 -8.97 17.45 -30.11
C ALA A 65 -10.29 16.96 -29.49
N LEU A 66 -10.24 16.52 -28.23
CA LEU A 66 -11.40 15.91 -27.55
C LEU A 66 -12.51 16.95 -27.35
N PRO A 67 -13.79 16.56 -27.52
CA PRO A 67 -14.93 17.48 -27.34
C PRO A 67 -15.30 17.70 -25.85
N HIS A 68 -14.47 17.22 -24.92
CA HIS A 68 -14.74 17.22 -23.49
C HIS A 68 -13.92 18.29 -22.79
N ASP A 69 -14.52 18.91 -21.77
CA ASP A 69 -13.78 19.78 -20.87
C ASP A 69 -12.73 18.97 -20.07
N PRO A 70 -11.45 19.39 -20.01
CA PRO A 70 -10.41 18.65 -19.31
C PRO A 70 -10.72 18.38 -17.84
N ARG A 71 -11.45 19.29 -17.18
CA ARG A 71 -11.84 19.16 -15.78
C ARG A 71 -12.85 18.03 -15.60
N THR A 72 -13.80 17.90 -16.52
CA THR A 72 -14.76 16.78 -16.54
C THR A 72 -14.07 15.42 -16.64
N LEU A 73 -13.03 15.31 -17.46
CA LEU A 73 -12.23 14.09 -17.55
C LEU A 73 -11.45 13.84 -16.25
N LEU A 74 -10.80 14.89 -15.73
CA LEU A 74 -9.99 14.82 -14.51
C LEU A 74 -10.80 14.43 -13.25
N ASP A 75 -12.02 14.91 -13.12
CA ASP A 75 -12.86 14.66 -11.94
C ASP A 75 -13.13 13.16 -11.72
N THR A 76 -13.10 12.37 -12.79
CA THR A 76 -13.25 10.90 -12.69
C THR A 76 -12.00 10.18 -12.19
N TYR A 77 -10.84 10.84 -12.19
CA TYR A 77 -9.57 10.22 -11.80
C TYR A 77 -9.56 9.79 -10.34
N ALA A 78 -10.21 10.51 -9.43
CA ALA A 78 -10.30 10.12 -8.03
C ALA A 78 -10.90 8.71 -7.85
N GLY A 79 -11.75 8.26 -8.78
CA GLY A 79 -12.35 6.93 -8.78
C GLY A 79 -11.37 5.78 -9.06
N HIS A 80 -10.14 6.05 -9.55
CA HIS A 80 -9.20 4.98 -9.92
C HIS A 80 -8.85 4.06 -8.74
N VAL A 81 -8.86 4.60 -7.51
CA VAL A 81 -8.56 3.84 -6.28
C VAL A 81 -9.54 2.71 -6.02
N GLN A 82 -10.75 2.75 -6.60
CA GLN A 82 -11.72 1.67 -6.51
C GLN A 82 -11.26 0.41 -7.27
N HIS A 83 -10.28 0.56 -8.16
CA HIS A 83 -9.64 -0.52 -8.89
C HIS A 83 -8.28 -0.91 -8.28
N ALA A 84 -7.96 -0.50 -7.05
CA ALA A 84 -6.69 -0.81 -6.40
C ALA A 84 -6.46 -2.32 -6.33
N VAL A 85 -5.32 -2.77 -6.87
CA VAL A 85 -4.91 -4.18 -6.87
C VAL A 85 -3.63 -4.34 -6.04
N PRO A 86 -3.58 -5.25 -5.06
CA PRO A 86 -2.34 -5.50 -4.34
C PRO A 86 -1.27 -6.11 -5.26
N MET A 87 -0.01 -5.75 -5.04
CA MET A 87 1.11 -6.48 -5.65
C MET A 87 1.06 -7.96 -5.27
N ALA A 88 1.57 -8.81 -6.16
CA ALA A 88 1.68 -10.24 -5.89
C ALA A 88 2.41 -10.47 -4.56
N HIS A 89 1.86 -11.34 -3.72
CA HIS A 89 2.38 -11.67 -2.38
C HIS A 89 2.44 -10.52 -1.37
N ALA A 90 1.97 -9.30 -1.68
CA ALA A 90 2.01 -8.18 -0.75
C ALA A 90 1.34 -8.53 0.59
N HIS A 91 0.17 -9.15 0.54
CA HIS A 91 -0.51 -9.59 1.75
C HIS A 91 0.23 -10.71 2.50
N ASP A 92 0.87 -11.64 1.78
CA ASP A 92 1.60 -12.74 2.40
C ASP A 92 2.80 -12.21 3.18
N VAL A 93 3.62 -11.38 2.54
CA VAL A 93 4.78 -10.73 3.16
C VAL A 93 4.37 -9.91 4.38
N LEU A 94 3.31 -9.09 4.27
CA LEU A 94 2.84 -8.28 5.39
C LEU A 94 2.31 -9.14 6.54
N ARG A 95 1.65 -10.27 6.27
CA ARG A 95 1.21 -11.22 7.29
C ARG A 95 2.39 -11.88 8.00
N GLU A 96 3.39 -12.33 7.26
CA GLU A 96 4.59 -12.96 7.82
C GLU A 96 5.40 -12.00 8.69
N LEU A 97 5.65 -10.78 8.22
CA LEU A 97 6.38 -9.77 9.00
C LEU A 97 5.65 -9.38 10.29
N ARG A 98 4.31 -9.34 10.24
CA ARG A 98 3.49 -9.10 11.44
C ARG A 98 3.55 -10.27 12.41
N ALA A 99 3.49 -11.51 11.92
CA ALA A 99 3.57 -12.71 12.74
C ALA A 99 4.95 -12.90 13.37
N GLY A 100 6.03 -12.58 12.64
CA GLY A 100 7.41 -12.60 13.14
C GLY A 100 7.64 -11.66 14.32
N ARG A 101 7.01 -10.48 14.32
CA ARG A 101 7.00 -9.58 15.50
C ARG A 101 6.24 -10.18 16.69
N ALA A 102 5.09 -10.82 16.46
CA ALA A 102 4.32 -11.46 17.54
C ALA A 102 4.97 -12.74 18.10
N GLY A 103 5.93 -13.33 17.38
CA GLY A 103 6.71 -14.50 17.81
C GLY A 103 8.00 -14.17 18.58
N GLY A 104 8.53 -12.94 18.44
CA GLY A 104 9.78 -12.50 19.07
C GLY A 104 9.72 -12.33 20.59
N ASP A 105 8.55 -12.00 21.15
CA ASP A 105 8.35 -11.89 22.60
C ASP A 105 8.27 -13.24 23.33
N ARG A 106 8.34 -14.37 22.61
CA ARG A 106 8.29 -15.72 23.20
C ARG A 106 9.66 -16.34 23.46
N HIS A 107 10.75 -15.61 23.22
CA HIS A 107 12.11 -16.06 23.55
C HIS A 107 12.71 -15.41 24.82
N GLU A 108 11.88 -14.96 25.76
CA GLU A 108 12.32 -14.54 27.12
C GLU A 108 11.58 -15.25 28.27
N ARG A 109 11.07 -16.48 28.07
CA ARG A 109 10.53 -17.31 29.17
C ARG A 109 11.20 -18.69 29.26
N LEU A 110 12.53 -18.70 29.27
CA LEU A 110 13.31 -19.82 29.81
C LEU A 110 14.31 -19.30 30.86
N GLY A 111 13.80 -18.52 31.81
CA GLY A 111 14.40 -18.32 33.12
C GLY A 111 13.39 -18.80 34.15
N GLY A 112 13.51 -20.06 34.57
CA GLY A 112 12.72 -20.57 35.70
C GLY A 112 12.95 -19.72 36.96
N PRO A 113 12.03 -19.72 37.93
CA PRO A 113 12.24 -19.00 39.18
C PRO A 113 13.51 -19.52 39.86
N PRO A 114 14.38 -18.64 40.41
CA PRO A 114 15.53 -19.09 41.17
C PRO A 114 15.05 -19.97 42.34
N ALA A 115 15.75 -21.08 42.52
CA ALA A 115 15.29 -22.26 43.22
C ALA A 115 15.84 -22.36 44.66
N ASP A 116 16.04 -21.28 45.42
CA ASP A 116 16.56 -21.40 46.79
C ASP A 116 16.75 -20.07 47.52
N LEU A 117 15.91 -19.85 48.55
CA LEU A 117 16.42 -19.82 49.92
C LEU A 117 15.28 -20.12 50.91
N ARG A 118 15.28 -21.34 51.46
CA ARG A 118 14.56 -21.66 52.70
C ARG A 118 15.45 -21.28 53.87
N ALA A 119 14.96 -20.39 54.74
CA ALA A 119 15.31 -20.17 56.16
C ALA A 119 14.82 -18.74 56.48
N ASP A 120 13.96 -18.42 57.44
CA ASP A 120 13.70 -19.06 58.72
C ASP A 120 12.26 -18.82 59.17
N LEU A 121 11.60 -19.90 59.55
CA LEU A 121 10.57 -19.86 60.58
C LEU A 121 11.30 -19.85 61.92
N ARG A 122 11.13 -18.79 62.72
CA ARG A 122 10.99 -18.96 64.17
C ARG A 122 9.93 -18.03 64.76
N PRO A 123 9.22 -18.52 65.79
CA PRO A 123 8.07 -17.85 66.39
C PRO A 123 8.53 -16.89 67.49
N ASP A 124 7.70 -15.91 67.83
CA ASP A 124 7.60 -15.58 69.25
C ASP A 124 6.17 -15.21 69.65
N ARG A 125 5.78 -15.70 70.83
CA ARG A 125 4.49 -15.55 71.49
C ARG A 125 4.59 -14.45 72.56
N ALA A 126 3.42 -13.92 72.91
CA ALA A 126 3.08 -13.21 74.16
C ALA A 126 3.60 -11.76 74.27
N HIS A 127 2.83 -10.78 74.74
CA HIS A 127 1.71 -10.77 75.69
C HIS A 127 0.53 -9.91 75.23
#